data_AF-A0AB39P791-F1
#
_entry.id   AF-A0AB39P791-F1
#
_cell.length_a   1.000
_cell.length_b   1.000
_cell.length_c   1.000
_cell.angle_alpha   90.00
_cell.angle_beta   90.00
_cell.angle_gamma   90.00
#
_symmetry.space_group_name_H-M   'P 1'
#
loop_
_entity.id
_entity.type
_entity.pdbx_description
1 polymer ?
#
loop_
_entity_poly.entity_id
_entity_poly.type
_entity_poly.pdbx_seq_one_letter_code
_entity_poly.pdbx_strand_id
1 'polypeptide(L)'
;MSGMSGMSDDVRLRYVAETDLVRFFEQEHDAEALRRSRFTPRPREAFMAHWTSSVLGDSTVFVQTVTVDDDEPAGHVVAWWDEHLMLVLPGTDVTAHTAVTPAGDPPSPRR
;
A
#
# COMPACT_ATOMS: atom_id res chain seq x y z
N MET A 1 -16.22 7.06 42.05
CA MET A 1 -16.10 7.94 40.86
C MET A 1 -15.15 7.25 39.90
N SER A 2 -15.64 7.05 38.68
CA SER A 2 -15.01 6.51 37.45
C SER A 2 -13.99 5.39 37.58
N GLY A 3 -14.44 4.20 37.18
CA GLY A 3 -13.59 3.04 36.93
C GLY A 3 -12.64 3.26 35.76
N MET A 4 -11.54 2.52 35.83
CA MET A 4 -10.57 2.31 34.77
C MET A 4 -11.26 1.63 33.58
N SER A 5 -11.87 2.39 32.67
CA SER A 5 -12.05 1.86 31.31
C SER A 5 -10.65 1.73 30.74
N GLY A 6 -10.25 0.49 30.42
CA GLY A 6 -9.21 0.29 29.42
C GLY A 6 -9.70 0.97 28.15
N MET A 7 -9.13 2.13 27.83
CA MET A 7 -9.23 2.74 26.52
C MET A 7 -8.43 1.82 25.61
N SER A 8 -9.09 0.79 25.07
CA SER A 8 -8.51 0.05 23.96
C SER A 8 -8.51 1.02 22.79
N ASP A 9 -7.34 1.51 22.39
CA ASP A 9 -7.22 2.34 21.19
C ASP A 9 -7.88 1.59 20.02
N ASP A 10 -8.90 2.20 19.41
CA ASP A 10 -9.72 1.52 18.40
C ASP A 10 -9.03 1.61 17.04
N VAL A 11 -8.32 0.54 16.67
CA VAL A 11 -7.59 0.48 15.41
C VAL A 11 -8.50 0.01 14.28
N ARG A 12 -8.64 0.83 13.24
CA ARG A 12 -9.46 0.49 12.05
C ARG A 12 -8.67 0.62 10.75
N LEU A 13 -9.18 -0.06 9.73
CA LEU A 13 -8.73 0.10 8.34
C LEU A 13 -9.85 0.72 7.52
N ARG A 14 -9.55 1.77 6.78
CA ARG A 14 -10.49 2.39 5.83
C ARG A 14 -9.81 2.73 4.51
N TYR A 15 -10.62 3.00 3.50
CA TYR A 15 -10.12 3.52 2.23
C TYR A 15 -9.31 4.80 2.45
N VAL A 16 -8.24 4.93 1.67
CA VAL A 16 -7.41 6.14 1.67
C VAL A 16 -8.22 7.32 1.15
N ALA A 17 -8.23 8.39 1.92
CA ALA A 17 -8.71 9.69 1.47
C ALA A 17 -7.52 10.54 0.99
N GLU A 18 -7.72 11.41 0.01
CA GLU A 18 -6.65 12.31 -0.46
C GLU A 18 -6.05 13.17 0.66
N THR A 19 -6.86 13.51 1.68
CA THR A 19 -6.40 14.25 2.86
C THR A 19 -5.38 13.49 3.69
N ASP A 20 -5.38 12.15 3.65
CA ASP A 20 -4.42 11.31 4.37
C ASP A 20 -3.01 11.42 3.78
N LEU A 21 -2.89 11.80 2.50
CA LEU A 21 -1.61 11.88 1.80
C LEU A 21 -0.66 12.91 2.42
N VAL A 22 -1.21 13.97 3.03
CA VAL A 22 -0.39 14.95 3.76
C VAL A 22 0.28 14.28 4.96
N ARG A 23 -0.47 13.43 5.68
CA ARG A 23 0.07 12.69 6.83
C ARG A 23 1.08 11.63 6.40
N PHE A 24 0.83 10.92 5.30
CA PHE A 24 1.76 9.93 4.78
C PHE A 24 3.07 10.57 4.30
N PHE A 25 2.99 11.77 3.71
CA PHE A 25 4.18 12.54 3.35
C PHE A 25 5.02 12.90 4.58
N GLU A 26 4.39 13.38 5.66
CA GLU A 26 5.09 13.66 6.92
C GLU A 26 5.77 12.42 7.48
N GLN A 27 5.10 11.26 7.43
CA GLN A 27 5.63 9.99 7.89
C GLN A 27 6.81 9.48 7.04
N GLU A 28 6.77 9.62 5.71
CA GLU A 28 7.90 9.25 4.84
C GLU A 28 9.14 10.11 5.11
N HIS A 29 8.94 11.35 5.58
CA HIS A 29 10.01 12.29 5.96
C HIS A 29 10.37 12.25 7.45
N ASP A 30 9.71 11.43 8.26
CA ASP A 30 10.04 11.29 9.67
C ASP A 30 11.45 10.70 9.84
N ALA A 31 12.22 11.27 10.75
CA ALA A 31 13.63 10.90 10.94
C ALA A 31 13.80 9.41 11.28
N GLU A 32 12.86 8.82 12.01
CA GLU A 32 12.90 7.39 12.34
C GLU A 32 12.57 6.53 11.12
N ALA A 33 11.60 6.95 10.28
CA ALA A 33 11.30 6.28 9.02
C ALA A 33 12.52 6.29 8.08
N LEU A 34 13.22 7.43 7.98
CA LEU A 34 14.45 7.56 7.21
C LEU A 34 15.59 6.71 7.74
N ARG A 35 15.70 6.59 9.07
CA ARG A 35 16.72 5.75 9.71
C ARG A 35 16.47 4.27 9.47
N ARG A 36 15.20 3.83 9.47
CA ARG A 36 14.81 2.41 9.33
C ARG A 36 14.71 1.98 7.88
N SER A 37 14.33 2.88 6.99
CA SER A 37 14.17 2.60 5.57
C SER A 37 15.48 2.78 4.81
N ARG A 38 15.66 2.03 3.72
CA ARG A 38 16.71 2.30 2.73
C ARG A 38 16.25 3.28 1.64
N PHE A 39 15.13 3.95 1.86
CA PHE A 39 14.45 4.78 0.88
C PHE A 39 14.81 6.26 1.05
N THR A 40 15.17 6.92 -0.06
CA THR A 40 15.37 8.38 -0.08
C THR A 40 14.01 9.05 -0.24
N PRO A 41 13.59 9.91 0.70
CA PRO A 41 12.24 10.45 0.72
C PRO A 41 12.03 11.41 -0.45
N ARG A 42 10.83 11.34 -1.06
CA ARG A 42 10.52 12.14 -2.25
C ARG A 42 10.17 13.58 -1.89
N PRO A 43 10.52 14.59 -2.71
CA PRO A 43 9.94 15.93 -2.60
C PRO A 43 8.40 15.88 -2.69
N ARG A 44 7.71 16.80 -2.01
CA ARG A 44 6.24 16.77 -1.84
C ARG A 44 5.46 16.60 -3.14
N GLU A 45 5.83 17.33 -4.20
CA GLU A 45 5.15 17.23 -5.49
C GLU A 45 5.30 15.85 -6.12
N ALA A 46 6.53 15.30 -6.08
CA ALA A 46 6.82 13.96 -6.60
C ALA A 46 6.12 12.87 -5.78
N PHE A 47 6.01 13.05 -4.46
CA PHE A 47 5.23 12.17 -3.59
C PHE A 47 3.75 12.16 -3.98
N MET A 48 3.13 13.35 -4.10
CA MET A 48 1.71 13.48 -4.44
C MET A 48 1.42 12.88 -5.82
N ALA A 49 2.25 13.20 -6.82
CA ALA A 49 2.11 12.65 -8.16
C ALA A 49 2.21 11.12 -8.17
N HIS A 50 3.16 10.55 -7.43
CA HIS A 50 3.31 9.09 -7.32
C HIS A 50 2.08 8.45 -6.65
N TRP A 51 1.61 9.00 -5.54
CA TRP A 51 0.46 8.46 -4.83
C TRP A 51 -0.82 8.50 -5.67
N THR A 52 -1.13 9.66 -6.27
CA THR A 52 -2.35 9.80 -7.07
C THR A 52 -2.31 8.94 -8.34
N SER A 53 -1.17 8.85 -9.04
CA SER A 53 -1.10 8.16 -10.33
C SER A 53 -0.79 6.66 -10.22
N SER A 54 0.08 6.26 -9.28
CA SER A 54 0.60 4.89 -9.21
C SER A 54 -0.03 4.08 -8.08
N VAL A 55 -0.28 4.67 -6.92
CA VAL A 55 -0.81 3.92 -5.76
C VAL A 55 -2.34 3.91 -5.77
N LEU A 56 -2.97 5.07 -5.92
CA LEU A 56 -4.43 5.20 -5.97
C LEU A 56 -4.98 5.04 -7.39
N GLY A 57 -4.16 5.29 -8.41
CA GLY A 57 -4.54 5.18 -9.82
C GLY A 57 -4.44 3.76 -10.39
N ASP A 58 -3.76 2.85 -9.69
CA ASP A 58 -3.60 1.45 -10.10
C ASP A 58 -4.57 0.54 -9.33
N SER A 59 -5.51 -0.06 -10.04
CA SER A 59 -6.52 -0.94 -9.43
C SER A 59 -5.98 -2.27 -8.93
N THR A 60 -4.73 -2.61 -9.26
CA THR A 60 -4.05 -3.81 -8.76
C THR A 60 -3.43 -3.60 -7.37
N VAL A 61 -3.28 -2.36 -6.93
CA VAL A 61 -2.75 -1.99 -5.62
C VAL A 61 -3.88 -1.98 -4.60
N PHE A 62 -3.72 -2.74 -3.51
CA PHE A 62 -4.62 -2.67 -2.37
C PHE A 62 -3.98 -1.82 -1.27
N VAL A 63 -4.59 -0.67 -0.96
CA VAL A 63 -4.10 0.24 0.08
C VAL A 63 -5.22 0.66 1.02
N GLN A 64 -4.91 0.71 2.31
CA GLN A 64 -5.82 1.16 3.36
C GLN A 64 -5.09 2.11 4.31
N THR A 65 -5.78 3.14 4.78
CA THR A 65 -5.36 3.98 5.91
C THR A 65 -5.62 3.21 7.19
N VAL A 66 -4.61 3.14 8.06
CA VAL A 66 -4.75 2.69 9.44
C VAL A 66 -5.16 3.91 10.26
N THR A 67 -6.29 3.81 10.95
CA THR A 67 -6.74 4.85 11.88
C THR A 67 -6.73 4.35 13.32
N VAL A 68 -6.55 5.27 14.25
CA VAL A 68 -6.76 5.09 15.68
C VAL A 68 -7.77 6.12 16.15
N ASP A 69 -8.43 5.88 17.28
CA ASP A 69 -9.21 6.85 18.06
C ASP A 69 -9.95 7.91 17.23
N ASP A 70 -11.21 7.65 16.89
CA ASP A 70 -12.05 8.57 16.11
C ASP A 70 -11.50 8.89 14.70
N ASP A 71 -10.98 7.86 14.02
CA ASP A 71 -10.55 7.89 12.61
C ASP A 71 -9.29 8.75 12.31
N GLU A 72 -8.47 9.05 13.31
CA GLU A 72 -7.20 9.75 13.12
C GLU A 72 -6.19 8.88 12.34
N PRO A 73 -5.63 9.36 11.20
CA PRO A 73 -4.67 8.59 10.41
C PRO A 73 -3.35 8.34 11.18
N ALA A 74 -3.11 7.08 11.50
CA ALA A 74 -1.87 6.61 12.13
C ALA A 74 -0.85 6.09 11.12
N GLY A 75 -1.27 5.73 9.90
CA GLY A 75 -0.39 5.26 8.84
C GLY A 75 -1.17 4.59 7.71
N HIS A 76 -0.48 3.81 6.89
CA HIS A 76 -1.10 3.02 5.82
C HIS A 76 -0.47 1.64 5.70
N VAL A 77 -1.24 0.72 5.12
CA VAL A 77 -0.76 -0.58 4.66
C VAL A 77 -1.01 -0.68 3.16
N VAL A 78 0.02 -1.05 2.41
CA VAL A 78 -0.04 -1.29 0.96
C VAL A 78 0.29 -2.76 0.71
N ALA A 79 -0.50 -3.40 -0.14
CA ALA A 79 -0.26 -4.73 -0.65
C ALA A 79 -0.33 -4.70 -2.18
N TRP A 80 0.55 -5.48 -2.81
CA TRP A 80 0.53 -5.80 -4.23
C TRP A 80 0.37 -7.31 -4.37
N TRP A 81 -0.22 -7.72 -5.48
CA TRP A 81 -0.32 -9.14 -5.81
C TRP A 81 0.99 -9.62 -6.43
N ASP A 82 1.43 -10.80 -6.02
CA ASP A 82 2.50 -11.54 -6.68
C ASP A 82 1.88 -12.83 -7.25
N GLU A 83 2.01 -13.04 -8.56
CA GLU A 83 1.38 -14.17 -9.28
C GLU A 83 2.08 -15.52 -8.99
N HIS A 84 3.11 -15.56 -8.12
CA HIS A 84 3.99 -16.71 -8.02
C HIS A 84 3.64 -17.80 -6.98
N LEU A 85 2.46 -17.75 -6.34
CA LEU A 85 2.05 -18.81 -5.41
C LEU A 85 0.96 -19.71 -6.00
N MET A 86 1.37 -20.57 -6.94
CA MET A 86 0.62 -21.80 -7.19
C MET A 86 0.94 -22.82 -6.08
N LEU A 87 -0.03 -23.11 -5.22
CA LEU A 87 0.02 -24.32 -4.41
C LEU A 87 -0.07 -25.53 -5.36
N VAL A 88 1.08 -26.09 -5.72
CA VAL A 88 1.13 -27.38 -6.41
C VAL A 88 0.79 -28.44 -5.37
N LEU A 89 -0.44 -28.97 -5.43
CA LEU A 89 -0.80 -30.15 -4.66
C LEU A 89 0.12 -31.30 -5.08
N PRO A 90 0.61 -32.14 -4.16
CA PRO A 90 1.44 -33.28 -4.52
C PRO A 90 0.69 -34.19 -5.51
N GLY A 91 1.22 -34.31 -6.74
CA GLY A 91 0.62 -35.09 -7.82
C GLY A 91 0.09 -34.29 -9.02
N THR A 92 0.16 -32.95 -9.01
CA THR A 92 -0.19 -32.17 -10.20
C THR A 92 0.95 -32.15 -11.21
N ASP A 93 0.74 -32.77 -12.37
CA ASP A 93 1.64 -32.65 -13.52
C ASP A 93 1.46 -31.25 -14.15
N VAL A 94 2.48 -30.40 -14.05
CA VAL A 94 2.51 -29.06 -14.65
C VAL A 94 3.05 -29.15 -16.08
N THR A 95 2.52 -30.07 -16.88
CA THR A 95 2.80 -30.12 -18.33
C THR A 95 1.54 -29.73 -19.09
N ALA A 96 1.11 -28.49 -18.93
CA ALA A 96 0.23 -27.82 -19.89
C ALA A 96 0.31 -26.30 -19.72
N HIS A 97 1.45 -25.70 -20.09
CA HIS A 97 1.42 -24.33 -20.58
C HIS A 97 0.83 -24.34 -21.99
N THR A 98 -0.50 -24.38 -22.09
CA THR A 98 -1.17 -23.85 -23.28
C THR A 98 -0.99 -22.35 -23.23
N ALA A 99 -0.35 -21.82 -24.29
CA ALA A 99 -0.13 -20.41 -24.52
C ALA A 99 -1.41 -19.60 -24.27
N VAL A 100 -1.37 -18.77 -23.22
CA VAL A 100 -2.12 -17.52 -23.21
C VAL A 100 -1.23 -16.52 -23.94
N THR A 101 -1.70 -16.05 -25.09
CA THR A 101 -1.15 -14.91 -25.83
C THR A 101 -0.78 -13.79 -24.85
N PRO A 102 0.42 -13.21 -24.92
CA PRO A 102 0.74 -12.06 -24.08
C PRO A 102 -0.18 -10.92 -24.48
N ALA A 103 -1.04 -10.47 -23.56
CA ALA A 103 -1.53 -9.11 -23.62
C ALA A 103 -0.30 -8.22 -23.63
N GLY A 104 -0.13 -7.45 -24.71
CA GLY A 104 1.11 -6.75 -25.02
C GLY A 104 1.61 -5.86 -23.89
N ASP A 105 2.91 -5.59 -23.91
CA ASP A 105 3.58 -4.64 -23.02
C ASP A 105 2.71 -3.39 -22.79
N PRO A 106 2.51 -2.96 -21.54
CA PRO A 106 1.97 -1.63 -21.29
C PRO A 106 2.92 -0.61 -21.94
N PRO A 107 2.40 0.40 -22.66
CA PRO A 107 3.25 1.35 -23.38
C PRO A 107 4.20 2.03 -22.38
N SER A 108 5.50 1.98 -22.68
CA SER A 108 6.52 2.66 -21.90
C SER A 108 6.15 4.14 -21.73
N PRO A 109 6.30 4.73 -20.52
CA PRO A 109 6.04 6.14 -20.31
C PRO A 109 7.00 6.94 -21.20
N ARG A 110 6.43 7.78 -22.08
CA ARG A 110 7.23 8.68 -22.90
C ARG A 110 7.97 9.66 -21.97
N ARG A 111 9.28 9.77 -22.19
CA ARG A 111 10.16 10.80 -21.64
C ARG A 111 9.67 12.21 -21.95
#